data_AF-A0A6G3XVA7-F1
#
_entry.id   AF-A0A6G3XVA7-F1
#
_cell.length_a   1.000
_cell.length_b   1.000
_cell.length_c   1.000
_cell.angle_alpha   90.00
_cell.angle_beta   90.00
_cell.angle_gamma   90.00
#
_symmetry.space_group_name_H-M   'P 1'
#
loop_
_entity.id
_entity.type
_entity.pdbx_description
1 polymer ?
#
loop_
_entity_poly.entity_id
_entity_poly.type
_entity_poly.pdbx_seq_one_letter_code
_entity_poly.pdbx_strand_id
1 'polypeptide(L)'
;IISIEDLIAYRRSNEPTVRREAETRLPTAFGDFTAYGYRSSVDGVEHVALVHGDIGDGEDVLVRIHSECLTGDIFQSQRCDCGPQLHASMR
;
A
#
# COMPACT_ATOMS: atom_id res chain seq x y z
N ILE A 1 -4.12 16.28 32.65
CA ILE A 1 -3.78 14.83 32.65
C ILE A 1 -4.02 14.35 31.23
N ILE A 2 -3.04 13.75 30.57
CA ILE A 2 -3.20 13.13 29.23
C ILE A 2 -3.04 11.62 29.38
N SER A 3 -3.77 10.83 28.59
CA SER A 3 -3.60 9.37 28.59
C SER A 3 -2.48 8.94 27.65
N ILE A 4 -1.98 7.71 27.84
CA ILE A 4 -1.05 7.09 26.88
C ILE A 4 -1.74 6.89 25.52
N GLU A 5 -3.05 6.64 25.51
CA GLU A 5 -3.86 6.51 24.30
C GLU A 5 -3.88 7.80 23.49
N ASP A 6 -4.08 8.96 24.14
CA ASP A 6 -4.03 10.28 23.51
C ASP A 6 -2.65 10.54 22.90
N LEU A 7 -1.58 10.15 23.60
CA LEU A 7 -0.22 10.32 23.11
C LEU A 7 0.08 9.42 21.91
N ILE A 8 -0.39 8.16 21.90
CA ILE A 8 -0.24 7.24 20.76
C ILE A 8 -1.00 7.77 19.53
N ALA A 9 -2.25 8.22 19.71
CA ALA A 9 -3.05 8.80 18.64
C ALA A 9 -2.37 10.06 18.07
N TYR A 10 -1.92 10.96 18.95
CA TYR A 10 -1.19 12.16 18.55
C TYR A 10 0.06 11.83 17.72
N ARG A 11 0.91 10.91 18.19
CA ARG A 11 2.14 10.56 17.45
C ARG A 11 1.84 9.90 16.11
N ARG A 12 0.84 9.00 16.03
CA ARG A 12 0.43 8.37 14.76
C ARG A 12 -0.10 9.38 13.73
N SER A 13 -0.77 10.44 14.16
CA SER A 13 -1.30 11.47 13.27
C SER A 13 -0.30 12.56 12.90
N ASN A 14 0.77 12.74 13.69
CA ASN A 14 1.71 13.87 13.53
C ASN A 14 3.13 13.48 13.14
N GLU A 15 3.53 12.21 13.32
CA GLU A 15 4.86 11.72 12.96
C GLU A 15 4.76 10.79 11.74
N PRO A 16 5.46 11.06 10.63
CA PRO A 16 5.52 10.15 9.50
C PRO A 16 6.15 8.83 9.92
N THR A 17 5.39 7.74 9.86
CA THR A 17 5.85 6.38 10.23
C THR A 17 6.40 5.58 9.05
N VAL A 18 6.35 6.15 7.85
CA VAL A 18 6.86 5.53 6.61
C VAL A 18 7.71 6.52 5.84
N ARG A 19 8.74 6.01 5.15
CA ARG A 19 9.62 6.79 4.27
C ARG A 19 9.67 6.17 2.90
N ARG A 20 9.62 6.99 1.85
CA ARG A 20 9.78 6.51 0.47
C ARG A 20 11.26 6.24 0.20
N GLU A 21 11.57 5.01 -0.19
CA GLU A 21 12.95 4.53 -0.46
C GLU A 21 13.20 4.28 -1.95
N ALA A 22 12.14 3.97 -2.72
CA ALA A 22 12.26 3.63 -4.12
C ALA A 22 11.09 4.14 -4.96
N GLU A 23 11.36 4.36 -6.23
CA GLU A 23 10.39 4.71 -7.27
C GLU A 23 10.81 4.07 -8.58
N THR A 24 9.88 3.40 -9.27
CA THR A 24 10.15 2.84 -10.59
C THR A 24 8.87 2.73 -11.41
N ARG A 25 9.02 2.65 -12.74
CA ARG A 25 7.92 2.28 -13.62
C ARG A 25 7.77 0.76 -13.65
N LEU A 26 6.53 0.31 -13.50
CA LEU A 26 6.15 -1.09 -13.49
C LEU A 26 5.10 -1.34 -14.58
N PRO A 27 5.51 -1.69 -15.81
CA PRO A 27 4.57 -2.14 -16.84
C PRO A 27 3.99 -3.49 -16.42
N THR A 28 2.67 -3.61 -16.43
CA THR A 28 1.96 -4.85 -16.09
C THR A 28 0.98 -5.24 -17.20
N ALA A 29 0.38 -6.42 -17.09
CA ALA A 29 -0.71 -6.83 -17.99
C ALA A 29 -1.98 -5.97 -17.83
N PHE A 30 -2.09 -5.17 -16.77
CA PHE A 30 -3.25 -4.33 -16.49
C PHE A 30 -3.02 -2.85 -16.85
N GLY A 31 -1.82 -2.48 -17.27
CA GLY A 31 -1.44 -1.11 -17.56
C GLY A 31 -0.08 -0.74 -16.95
N ASP A 32 0.31 0.51 -17.18
CA ASP A 32 1.54 1.08 -16.64
C ASP A 32 1.28 1.68 -15.26
N PHE A 33 2.04 1.22 -14.27
CA PHE A 33 2.01 1.76 -12.92
C PHE A 33 3.33 2.44 -12.59
N THR A 34 3.28 3.43 -11.71
CA THR A 34 4.44 3.85 -10.92
C THR A 34 4.39 3.11 -9.59
N ALA A 35 5.44 2.35 -9.31
CA ALA A 35 5.60 1.64 -8.05
C ALA A 35 6.48 2.46 -7.11
N TYR A 36 5.90 2.88 -5.98
CA TYR A 36 6.59 3.56 -4.90
C TYR A 36 6.85 2.59 -3.75
N GLY A 37 8.11 2.40 -3.38
CA GLY A 37 8.52 1.60 -2.22
C GLY A 37 8.60 2.47 -0.98
N TYR A 38 7.88 2.08 0.07
CA TYR A 38 7.87 2.72 1.39
C TYR A 38 8.42 1.77 2.45
N ARG A 39 9.32 2.26 3.31
CA ARG A 39 9.78 1.52 4.48
C ARG A 39 9.20 2.12 5.75
N SER A 40 8.60 1.27 6.58
CA SER A 40 8.11 1.64 7.90
C SER A 40 9.29 1.91 8.84
N SER A 41 9.26 3.04 9.54
CA SER A 41 10.25 3.37 10.57
C SER A 41 9.96 2.69 11.91
N VAL A 42 8.83 1.97 12.02
CA VAL A 42 8.39 1.31 13.27
C VAL A 42 8.91 -0.13 13.33
N ASP A 43 8.79 -0.87 12.23
CA ASP A 43 9.11 -2.30 12.15
C ASP A 43 10.06 -2.65 10.98
N GLY A 44 10.40 -1.68 10.15
CA GLY A 44 11.30 -1.87 9.00
C GLY A 44 10.66 -2.57 7.81
N VAL A 45 9.36 -2.89 7.87
CA VAL A 45 8.65 -3.57 6.77
C VAL A 45 8.58 -2.65 5.55
N GLU A 46 8.75 -3.25 4.38
CA GLU A 46 8.61 -2.56 3.09
C GLU A 46 7.21 -2.80 2.52
N HIS A 47 6.60 -1.71 2.07
CA HIS A 47 5.30 -1.68 1.42
C HIS A 47 5.46 -1.08 0.03
N VAL A 48 4.61 -1.50 -0.91
CA VAL A 48 4.56 -0.91 -2.25
C VAL A 48 3.21 -0.24 -2.48
N ALA A 49 3.24 0.96 -3.03
CA ALA A 49 2.06 1.63 -3.58
C ALA A 49 2.16 1.63 -5.11
N LEU A 50 1.14 1.09 -5.77
CA LEU A 50 1.02 1.12 -7.23
C LEU A 50 0.08 2.26 -7.61
N VAL A 51 0.57 3.21 -8.38
CA VAL A 51 -0.17 4.40 -8.82
C VAL A 51 -0.31 4.38 -10.33
N HIS A 52 -1.55 4.51 -10.81
CA HIS A 52 -1.86 4.54 -12.24
C HIS A 52 -2.20 5.98 -12.66
N GLY A 53 -1.43 6.54 -13.60
CA GLY A 53 -1.62 7.92 -14.05
C GLY A 53 -1.19 8.97 -13.02
N ASP A 54 -1.81 10.15 -13.10
CA ASP A 54 -1.63 11.28 -12.19
C ASP A 54 -2.79 11.33 -11.19
N ILE A 55 -2.47 11.51 -9.89
CA ILE A 55 -3.44 11.56 -8.79
C ILE A 55 -3.88 12.99 -8.45
N GLY A 56 -3.35 14.01 -9.14
CA GLY A 56 -3.78 15.40 -8.99
C GLY A 56 -3.60 15.95 -7.57
N ASP A 57 -4.66 16.49 -7.00
CA ASP A 57 -4.72 17.02 -5.64
C ASP A 57 -4.96 15.95 -4.56
N GLY A 58 -5.21 14.70 -4.97
CA GLY A 58 -5.46 13.59 -4.08
C GLY A 58 -6.91 13.48 -3.58
N GLU A 59 -7.83 14.29 -4.08
CA GLU A 59 -9.27 14.17 -3.77
C GLU A 59 -9.96 13.13 -4.69
N ASP A 60 -10.97 12.42 -4.17
CA ASP A 60 -11.76 11.42 -4.89
C ASP A 60 -10.96 10.33 -5.65
N VAL A 61 -9.75 10.02 -5.18
CA VAL A 61 -8.89 8.98 -5.76
C VAL A 61 -9.43 7.59 -5.42
N LEU A 62 -9.54 6.72 -6.42
CA LEU A 62 -9.86 5.31 -6.20
C LEU A 62 -8.69 4.61 -5.50
N VAL A 63 -8.93 4.11 -4.28
CA VAL A 63 -7.90 3.46 -3.47
C VAL A 63 -8.31 2.04 -3.11
N ARG A 64 -7.36 1.10 -3.25
CA ARG A 64 -7.43 -0.23 -2.68
C ARG A 64 -6.25 -0.46 -1.74
N ILE A 65 -6.56 -0.83 -0.50
CA ILE A 65 -5.56 -1.37 0.43
C ILE A 65 -5.65 -2.91 0.38
N HIS A 66 -4.51 -3.55 0.14
CA HIS A 66 -4.40 -4.99 0.04
C HIS A 66 -3.34 -5.49 1.01
N SER A 67 -3.71 -6.39 1.91
CA SER A 67 -2.75 -7.10 2.76
C SER A 67 -2.14 -8.23 1.96
N GLU A 68 -0.83 -8.34 1.98
CA GLU A 68 -0.10 -9.42 1.31
C GLU A 68 -0.67 -10.79 1.71
N CYS A 69 -0.94 -11.63 0.72
CA CYS A 69 -1.25 -13.03 0.91
C CYS A 69 -0.36 -13.86 -0.01
N LEU A 70 0.80 -14.29 0.49
CA LEU A 70 1.77 -15.08 -0.29
C LEU A 70 1.12 -16.26 -1.04
N THR A 71 0.23 -16.99 -0.39
CA THR A 71 -0.42 -18.16 -1.00
C THR A 71 -1.45 -17.79 -2.06
N GLY A 72 -2.21 -16.70 -1.88
CA GLY A 72 -3.21 -16.25 -2.83
C GLY A 72 -2.63 -15.44 -3.99
N ASP A 73 -1.75 -14.50 -3.69
CA ASP A 73 -1.22 -13.52 -4.64
C ASP A 73 -0.14 -14.13 -5.54
N ILE A 74 0.76 -14.94 -4.97
CA ILE A 74 1.90 -15.52 -5.70
C ILE A 74 1.58 -16.95 -6.17
N PHE A 75 1.10 -17.80 -5.26
CA PHE A 75 0.85 -19.22 -5.57
C PHE A 75 -0.56 -19.51 -6.08
N GLN A 76 -1.42 -18.49 -6.20
CA GLN A 76 -2.78 -18.63 -6.74
C GLN A 76 -3.62 -19.69 -6.03
N SER A 77 -3.45 -19.80 -4.71
CA SER A 77 -4.22 -20.69 -3.85
C SER A 77 -5.72 -20.50 -4.06
N GLN A 78 -6.44 -21.61 -4.26
CA GLN A 78 -7.90 -21.61 -4.37
C GLN A 78 -8.62 -21.64 -3.02
N ARG A 79 -7.86 -21.64 -1.90
CA ARG A 79 -8.45 -21.60 -0.54
C ARG A 79 -8.80 -20.18 -0.08
N CYS A 80 -8.33 -19.17 -0.80
CA CYS A 80 -8.71 -17.77 -0.61
C CYS A 80 -8.88 -17.13 -1.99
N ASP A 81 -9.41 -15.91 -2.00
CA ASP A 81 -9.65 -15.13 -3.20
C ASP A 81 -8.74 -13.88 -3.28
N CYS A 82 -7.68 -13.82 -2.47
CA CYS A 82 -6.76 -12.67 -2.41
C CYS A 82 -6.13 -12.34 -3.77
N GLY A 83 -5.63 -13.34 -4.50
CA GLY A 83 -5.03 -13.12 -5.83
C GLY A 83 -6.04 -12.55 -6.84
N PRO A 84 -7.22 -13.18 -7.03
CA PRO A 84 -8.30 -12.60 -7.84
C PRO A 84 -8.71 -11.19 -7.40
N GLN A 85 -8.79 -10.91 -6.09
CA GLN A 85 -9.12 -9.58 -5.57
C GLN A 85 -8.04 -8.55 -5.92
N LEU A 86 -6.75 -8.90 -5.79
CA LEU A 86 -5.64 -8.03 -6.17
C LEU A 86 -5.70 -7.71 -7.67
N HIS A 87 -5.82 -8.73 -8.53
CA HIS A 87 -5.93 -8.52 -9.98
C HIS A 87 -7.17 -7.71 -10.36
N ALA A 88 -8.31 -7.91 -9.69
CA ALA A 88 -9.51 -7.12 -9.94
C ALA A 88 -9.31 -5.64 -9.60
N SER A 89 -8.50 -5.32 -8.59
CA SER A 89 -8.21 -3.93 -8.21
C SER A 89 -7.21 -3.21 -9.12
N MET A 90 -6.46 -3.96 -9.93
CA MET A 90 -5.49 -3.41 -10.87
C MET A 90 -6.07 -3.13 -12.26
N ARG A 91 -7.31 -3.56 -12.52
CA ARG A 91 -8.03 -3.36 -13.78
C ARG A 91 -8.86 -2.09 -13.74
#